data_AF-A0A8T7FXA1-F1
#
_entry.id   AF-A0A8T7FXA1-F1
#
_cell.length_a   1.000
_cell.length_b   1.000
_cell.length_c   1.000
_cell.angle_alpha   90.00
_cell.angle_beta   90.00
_cell.angle_gamma   90.00
#
_symmetry.space_group_name_H-M   'P 1'
#
loop_
_entity.id
_entity.type
_entity.pdbx_description
1 polymer ?
#
loop_
_entity_poly.entity_id
_entity_poly.type
_entity_poly.pdbx_seq_one_letter_code
_entity_poly.pdbx_strand_id
1 'polypeptide(L)'
;MSASLQRKEIVWVLFAIILILLLSSIPYIVGYQLETDTKVFGGAFFDRQDVAVHMASMQAGRQGGWLYHFRFSSEEHQGYPVKMFYILLGQLGRIIPYRSLYSFRRDGFLAIHPHLGRNG
;
A
#
# COMPACT_ATOMS: atom_id res chain seq x y z
N MET A 1 25.67 -5.49 36.22
CA MET A 1 25.41 -4.35 35.29
C MET A 1 24.37 -3.45 35.94
N SER A 2 24.63 -2.15 36.10
CA SER A 2 23.75 -1.23 36.84
C SER A 2 22.50 -0.86 36.02
N ALA A 3 21.32 -0.96 36.63
CA ALA A 3 20.03 -0.72 35.98
C ALA A 3 19.88 0.68 35.32
N SER A 4 20.69 1.66 35.75
CA SER A 4 20.72 3.00 35.18
C SER A 4 21.37 3.09 33.80
N LEU A 5 22.36 2.24 33.50
CA LEU A 5 22.98 2.15 32.17
C LEU A 5 21.97 1.55 31.17
N GLN A 6 21.28 0.49 31.57
CA GLN A 6 20.26 -0.18 30.75
C GLN A 6 19.09 0.75 30.36
N ARG A 7 18.63 1.65 31.25
CA ARG A 7 17.57 2.61 30.93
C ARG A 7 18.02 3.66 29.90
N LYS A 8 19.27 4.14 29.98
CA LYS A 8 19.81 5.12 29.04
C LYS A 8 19.96 4.52 27.65
N GLU A 9 20.42 3.27 27.56
CA GLU A 9 20.53 2.53 26.29
C GLU A 9 19.16 2.37 25.62
N ILE A 10 18.12 1.99 26.36
CA ILE A 10 16.75 1.85 25.82
C ILE A 10 16.24 3.18 25.27
N VAL A 11 16.43 4.29 25.99
CA VAL A 11 16.00 5.61 25.52
C VAL A 11 16.74 6.01 24.24
N TRP A 12 18.04 5.72 24.17
CA TRP A 12 18.84 5.99 22.98
C TRP A 12 18.39 5.15 21.78
N VAL A 13 18.14 3.86 21.99
CA VAL A 13 17.65 2.95 20.94
C VAL A 13 16.27 3.40 20.46
N LEU A 14 15.36 3.76 21.37
CA LEU A 14 14.03 4.27 21.01
C LEU A 14 14.14 5.57 20.22
N PHE A 15 15.02 6.48 20.63
CA PHE A 15 15.26 7.72 19.89
C PHE A 15 15.79 7.43 18.47
N ALA A 16 16.77 6.53 18.34
CA ALA A 16 17.31 6.13 17.04
C ALA A 16 16.23 5.49 16.16
N ILE A 17 15.39 4.61 16.72
CA ILE A 17 14.27 3.99 16.00
C ILE A 17 13.30 5.06 15.49
N ILE A 18 12.87 5.98 16.36
CA ILE A 18 11.93 7.05 15.98
C ILE A 18 12.55 7.93 14.90
N LEU A 19 13.82 8.31 15.04
CA LEU A 19 14.52 9.12 14.06
C LEU A 19 14.60 8.42 12.71
N ILE A 20 14.97 7.14 12.68
CA ILE A 20 15.03 6.34 11.45
C ILE A 20 13.63 6.23 10.81
N LEU A 21 12.59 5.99 11.60
CA LEU A 21 11.20 5.94 11.10
C LEU A 21 10.76 7.27 10.49
N LEU A 22 11.07 8.39 11.15
CA LEU A 22 10.75 9.72 10.63
C LEU A 22 11.51 10.02 9.33
N LEU A 23 12.82 9.78 9.32
CA LEU A 23 13.66 10.02 8.15
C LEU A 23 13.26 9.13 6.96
N SER A 24 12.98 7.86 7.20
CA SER A 24 12.50 6.93 6.16
C SER A 24 11.09 7.25 5.67
N SER A 25 10.29 8.00 6.45
CA SER A 25 8.96 8.48 6.07
C SER A 25 8.99 9.73 5.18
N ILE A 26 10.08 10.52 5.19
CA ILE A 26 10.23 11.74 4.37
C ILE A 26 9.88 11.53 2.90
N PRO A 27 10.43 10.54 2.17
CA PRO A 27 10.11 10.37 0.76
C PRO A 27 8.61 10.17 0.54
N TYR A 28 7.92 9.44 1.41
CA TYR A 28 6.47 9.23 1.29
C TYR A 28 5.67 10.53 1.48
N ILE A 29 6.06 11.36 2.45
CA ILE A 29 5.43 12.67 2.68
C ILE A 29 5.65 13.58 1.46
N VAL A 30 6.88 13.63 0.95
CA VAL A 30 7.22 14.45 -0.23
C VAL A 30 6.47 13.95 -1.46
N GLY A 31 6.42 12.64 -1.69
CA GLY A 31 5.67 12.04 -2.79
C GLY A 31 4.19 12.39 -2.76
N TYR A 32 3.58 12.36 -1.58
CA TYR A 32 2.18 12.75 -1.37
C TYR A 32 1.94 14.25 -1.62
N GLN A 33 2.83 15.12 -1.14
CA GLN A 33 2.70 16.58 -1.31
C GLN A 33 2.94 17.04 -2.76
N LEU A 34 3.68 16.25 -3.54
CA LEU A 34 3.93 16.51 -4.95
C LEU A 34 2.88 15.89 -5.89
N GLU A 35 1.83 15.26 -5.34
CA GLU A 35 0.69 14.82 -6.16
C GLU A 35 0.07 16.02 -6.88
N THR A 36 -0.26 15.84 -8.15
CA THR A 36 -1.07 16.79 -8.93
C THR A 36 -2.27 16.07 -9.50
N ASP A 37 -3.25 16.81 -10.04
CA ASP A 37 -4.44 16.22 -10.68
C ASP A 37 -4.10 15.22 -11.80
N THR A 38 -2.89 15.31 -12.36
CA THR A 38 -2.40 14.43 -13.43
C THR A 38 -1.35 13.41 -12.97
N LYS A 39 -0.85 13.51 -11.74
CA LYS A 39 0.20 12.62 -11.21
C LYS A 39 -0.13 12.21 -9.77
N VAL A 40 -0.53 10.95 -9.63
CA VAL A 40 -0.85 10.32 -8.36
C VAL A 40 0.37 9.57 -7.83
N PHE A 41 0.68 9.73 -6.55
CA PHE A 41 1.73 9.00 -5.88
C PHE A 41 1.21 7.63 -5.45
N GLY A 42 1.75 6.57 -6.05
CA GLY A 42 1.32 5.19 -5.82
C GLY A 42 1.80 4.57 -4.51
N GLY A 43 2.39 5.34 -3.59
CA GLY A 43 2.86 4.83 -2.30
C GLY A 43 4.20 4.07 -2.33
N ALA A 44 4.89 4.02 -3.48
CA ALA A 44 6.21 3.39 -3.60
C ALA A 44 7.13 4.13 -4.57
N PHE A 45 8.39 4.26 -4.17
CA PHE A 45 9.46 4.82 -5.01
C PHE A 45 10.22 3.74 -5.79
N PHE A 46 10.39 2.57 -5.19
CA PHE A 46 11.06 1.41 -5.77
C PHE A 46 10.06 0.29 -6.04
N ASP A 47 10.35 -0.53 -7.04
CA ASP A 47 9.53 -1.70 -7.45
C ASP A 47 8.02 -1.42 -7.48
N ARG A 48 7.64 -0.37 -8.22
CA ARG A 48 6.24 0.06 -8.32
C ARG A 48 5.32 -1.04 -8.86
N GLN A 49 5.85 -1.95 -9.70
CA GLN A 49 5.08 -3.05 -10.24
C GLN A 49 4.70 -4.07 -9.16
N ASP A 50 5.65 -4.53 -8.33
CA ASP A 50 5.30 -5.53 -7.31
C ASP A 50 4.39 -4.92 -6.22
N VAL A 51 4.62 -3.65 -5.85
CA VAL A 51 3.73 -2.93 -4.93
C VAL A 51 2.32 -2.81 -5.52
N ALA A 52 2.17 -2.55 -6.81
CA ALA A 52 0.87 -2.53 -7.47
C ALA A 52 0.17 -3.89 -7.40
N VAL A 53 0.90 -5.00 -7.53
CA VAL A 53 0.34 -6.35 -7.37
C VAL A 53 -0.16 -6.58 -5.94
N HIS A 54 0.59 -6.14 -4.93
CA HIS A 54 0.17 -6.24 -3.53
C HIS A 54 -1.06 -5.39 -3.23
N MET A 55 -1.11 -4.15 -3.73
CA MET A 55 -2.27 -3.28 -3.61
C MET A 55 -3.51 -3.86 -4.31
N ALA A 56 -3.36 -4.41 -5.52
CA ALA A 56 -4.44 -5.09 -6.22
C ALA A 56 -4.97 -6.31 -5.43
N SER A 57 -4.08 -7.05 -4.77
CA SER A 57 -4.44 -8.18 -3.91
C SER A 57 -5.25 -7.73 -2.68
N MET A 58 -4.84 -6.65 -2.03
CA MET A 58 -5.59 -6.03 -0.93
C MET A 58 -6.96 -5.50 -1.40
N GLN A 59 -7.03 -4.88 -2.58
CA GLN A 59 -8.28 -4.41 -3.16
C GLN A 59 -9.23 -5.58 -3.47
N ALA A 60 -8.72 -6.69 -4.01
CA ALA A 60 -9.49 -7.90 -4.24
C ALA A 60 -10.07 -8.46 -2.93
N GLY A 61 -9.27 -8.53 -1.86
CA GLY A 61 -9.75 -8.93 -0.53
C GLY A 61 -10.80 -7.97 0.04
N ARG A 62 -10.63 -6.66 -0.14
CA ARG A 62 -11.60 -5.63 0.26
C ARG A 62 -12.94 -5.77 -0.47
N GLN A 63 -12.92 -6.20 -1.73
CA GLN A 63 -14.12 -6.51 -2.53
C GLN A 63 -14.78 -7.84 -2.13
N GLY A 64 -14.18 -8.61 -1.20
CA GLY A 64 -14.68 -9.91 -0.76
C GLY A 64 -14.14 -11.11 -1.53
N GLY A 65 -13.11 -10.89 -2.36
CA GLY A 65 -12.37 -11.98 -2.99
C GLY A 65 -11.53 -12.76 -1.98
N TRP A 66 -11.40 -14.06 -2.23
CA TRP A 66 -10.54 -14.98 -1.47
C TRP A 66 -9.40 -15.55 -2.31
N LEU A 67 -9.47 -15.37 -3.63
CA LEU A 67 -8.50 -15.88 -4.60
C LEU A 67 -7.88 -14.71 -5.35
N TYR A 68 -6.55 -14.74 -5.47
CA TYR A 68 -5.82 -13.79 -6.28
C TYR A 68 -5.99 -14.17 -7.76
N HIS A 69 -6.38 -13.20 -8.57
CA HIS A 69 -6.46 -13.34 -10.02
C HIS A 69 -5.40 -12.44 -10.65
N PHE A 70 -4.54 -13.03 -11.49
CA PHE A 70 -3.47 -12.29 -12.15
C PHE A 70 -4.08 -11.42 -13.26
N ARG A 71 -4.23 -10.11 -13.02
CA ARG A 71 -4.84 -9.16 -13.98
C ARG A 71 -3.85 -8.43 -14.89
N PHE A 72 -2.55 -8.71 -14.74
CA PHE A 72 -1.49 -8.06 -15.52
C PHE A 72 -1.15 -8.81 -16.83
N SER A 73 -1.84 -9.91 -17.13
CA SER A 73 -1.80 -10.61 -18.42
C SER A 73 -3.22 -10.68 -19.01
N SER A 74 -3.32 -10.60 -20.33
CA SER A 74 -4.59 -10.70 -21.08
C SER A 74 -5.17 -12.12 -21.13
N GLU A 75 -4.45 -13.12 -20.64
CA GLU A 75 -4.94 -14.49 -20.53
C GLU A 75 -5.79 -14.69 -19.27
N GLU A 76 -6.88 -15.45 -19.39
CA GLU A 76 -7.76 -15.77 -18.28
C GLU A 76 -7.08 -16.78 -17.35
N HIS A 77 -6.56 -16.30 -16.22
CA HIS A 77 -5.89 -17.13 -15.23
C HIS A 77 -6.88 -17.56 -14.13
N GLN A 78 -6.88 -18.86 -13.80
CA GLN A 78 -7.61 -19.38 -12.66
C GLN A 78 -7.19 -18.68 -11.37
N GLY A 79 -8.15 -18.44 -10.46
CA GLY A 79 -7.88 -17.83 -9.17
C GLY A 79 -7.06 -18.76 -8.28
N TYR A 80 -5.89 -18.30 -7.82
CA TYR A 80 -5.03 -19.08 -6.92
C TYR A 80 -5.05 -18.50 -5.50
N PRO A 81 -4.95 -19.32 -4.44
CA PRO A 81 -4.87 -18.88 -3.05
C PRO A 81 -3.47 -18.34 -2.68
N VAL A 82 -2.85 -17.58 -3.59
CA VAL A 82 -1.56 -16.92 -3.39
C VAL A 82 -1.78 -15.50 -2.87
N LYS A 83 -0.76 -14.92 -2.21
CA LYS A 83 -0.85 -13.56 -1.60
C LYS A 83 -2.00 -13.41 -0.58
N MET A 84 -2.42 -14.52 0.06
CA MET A 84 -3.51 -14.56 1.04
C MET A 84 -3.32 -13.56 2.19
N PHE A 85 -2.07 -13.35 2.64
CA PHE A 85 -1.75 -12.31 3.61
C PHE A 85 -2.29 -10.93 3.19
N TYR A 86 -2.06 -10.52 1.94
CA TYR A 86 -2.55 -9.25 1.40
C TYR A 86 -4.07 -9.26 1.18
N ILE A 87 -4.65 -10.38 0.77
CA ILE A 87 -6.11 -10.52 0.65
C ILE A 87 -6.78 -10.36 2.02
N LEU A 88 -6.25 -10.99 3.07
CA LEU A 88 -6.74 -10.89 4.44
C LEU A 88 -6.60 -9.46 4.97
N LEU A 89 -5.51 -8.75 4.68
CA LEU A 89 -5.38 -7.33 5.00
C LEU A 89 -6.49 -6.49 4.34
N GLY A 90 -6.84 -6.81 3.09
CA GLY A 90 -7.98 -6.21 2.40
C GLY A 90 -9.31 -6.45 3.11
N GLN A 91 -9.54 -7.67 3.59
CA GLN A 91 -10.73 -8.05 4.35
C GLN A 91 -10.79 -7.35 5.71
N LEU A 92 -9.67 -7.28 6.45
CA LEU A 92 -9.57 -6.51 7.70
C LEU A 92 -9.84 -5.02 7.45
N GLY A 93 -9.40 -4.49 6.31
CA GLY A 93 -9.71 -3.13 5.87
C GLY A 93 -11.21 -2.87 5.63
N ARG A 94 -12.06 -3.90 5.53
CA ARG A 94 -13.53 -3.75 5.52
C ARG A 94 -14.09 -3.52 6.92
N ILE A 95 -13.42 -4.07 7.93
CA ILE A 95 -13.85 -4.01 9.34
C ILE A 95 -13.41 -2.69 9.97
N ILE A 96 -12.31 -2.09 9.51
CA ILE A 96 -11.84 -0.77 9.94
C ILE A 96 -12.57 0.30 9.12
N PRO A 97 -13.55 1.03 9.67
CA PRO A 97 -14.22 2.10 8.95
C PRO A 97 -13.32 3.34 9.02
N TYR A 98 -12.27 3.39 8.20
CA TYR A 98 -11.57 4.65 7.99
C TYR A 98 -12.48 5.55 7.14
N ARG A 99 -13.39 6.28 7.78
CA ARG A 99 -14.39 7.09 7.07
C ARG A 99 -13.85 8.44 6.57
N SER A 100 -12.54 8.74 6.57
CA SER A 100 -12.13 10.15 6.37
C SER A 100 -10.80 10.51 5.70
N LEU A 101 -9.90 9.63 5.24
CA LEU A 101 -8.65 10.11 4.59
C LEU A 101 -8.26 9.45 3.27
N TYR A 102 -8.99 8.42 2.85
CA TYR A 102 -8.89 7.91 1.51
C TYR A 102 -10.30 7.95 0.92
N SER A 103 -10.65 9.07 0.29
CA SER A 103 -11.34 8.99 -0.99
C SER A 103 -10.43 8.18 -1.92
N PHE A 104 -10.37 6.87 -1.68
CA PHE A 104 -9.64 5.85 -2.43
C PHE A 104 -10.32 5.76 -3.79
N ARG A 105 -10.06 6.83 -4.54
CA ARG A 105 -9.90 7.00 -5.96
C ARG A 105 -10.39 5.76 -6.71
N ARG A 106 -11.71 5.68 -6.83
CA ARG A 106 -12.41 4.88 -7.85
C ARG A 106 -11.79 5.09 -9.24
N ASP A 107 -11.08 6.20 -9.43
CA ASP A 107 -10.55 6.70 -10.70
C ASP A 107 -9.02 6.50 -10.87
N GLY A 108 -8.30 6.11 -9.82
CA GLY A 108 -6.83 6.03 -9.85
C GLY A 108 -6.30 4.78 -10.55
N PHE A 109 -7.06 3.69 -10.47
CA PHE A 109 -6.78 2.47 -11.23
C PHE A 109 -6.96 2.69 -12.75
N LEU A 110 -7.85 3.61 -13.15
CA LEU A 110 -8.03 3.99 -14.57
C LEU A 110 -6.89 4.88 -15.07
N ALA A 111 -6.20 5.62 -14.19
CA ALA A 111 -5.11 6.51 -14.57
C ALA A 111 -3.78 5.78 -14.89
N ILE A 112 -3.58 4.55 -14.38
CA ILE A 112 -2.40 3.73 -14.71
C ILE A 112 -2.52 3.06 -16.09
N HIS A 113 -3.73 3.03 -16.66
CA HIS A 113 -3.99 2.60 -18.04
C HIS A 113 -5.04 3.52 -18.72
N PRO A 114 -4.64 4.72 -19.20
CA PRO A 114 -5.57 5.66 -19.84
C PRO A 114 -6.17 5.14 -21.17
N HIS A 115 -5.73 3.98 -21.67
CA HIS A 115 -6.16 3.41 -22.94
C HIS A 115 -7.31 2.39 -22.87
N LEU A 116 -7.85 2.07 -21.69
CA LEU A 116 -8.96 1.10 -21.55
C LEU A 116 -10.30 1.74 -21.14
N GLY A 117 -10.45 3.05 -21.33
CA GLY A 117 -11.65 3.81 -20.96
C GLY A 117 -12.50 4.34 -22.12
N ARG A 118 -12.25 3.92 -23.37
CA ARG A 118 -12.99 4.43 -24.52
C ARG A 118 -13.31 3.32 -25.51
N ASN A 119 -14.44 2.65 -25.30
CA ASN A 119 -15.30 2.02 -26.30
C ASN A 119 -16.73 2.13 -25.69
N GLY A 120 -17.71 2.81 -26.29
CA GLY A 120 -18.03 2.84 -27.71
C GLY A 120 -18.77 1.56 -28.03
#